data_AF-A0A7J4MTC7-F1
#
_entry.id   AF-A0A7J4MTC7-F1
#
_cell.length_a   1.000
_cell.length_b   1.000
_cell.length_c   1.000
_cell.angle_alpha   90.00
_cell.angle_beta   90.00
_cell.angle_gamma   90.00
#
_symmetry.space_group_name_H-M   'P 1'
#
loop_
_entity.id
_entity.type
_entity.pdbx_description
1 polymer ?
#
loop_
_entity_poly.entity_id
_entity_poly.type
_entity_poly.pdbx_seq_one_letter_code
_entity_poly.pdbx_strand_id
1 'polypeptide(L)'
;MKNFRYLKIKYEGLPKAGEIYRNFKGRKYVINGLTVDADDNQGRLRIEYTSLEDCEKYKSGTRFSSSLERFCGEKIIDEDNNIFKKGDIVKRFIKVYPITDGAKK
;
A
#
# COMPACT_ATOMS: atom_id res chain seq x y z
N MET A 1 21.32 24.75 -15.09
CA MET A 1 21.10 24.02 -13.82
C MET A 1 19.62 24.05 -13.49
N LYS A 2 18.88 22.94 -13.66
CA LYS A 2 17.47 22.85 -13.25
C LYS A 2 17.42 22.42 -11.79
N ASN A 3 16.95 23.30 -10.93
CA ASN A 3 16.64 23.03 -9.52
C ASN A 3 15.48 22.04 -9.45
N PHE A 4 15.79 20.75 -9.36
CA PHE A 4 14.80 19.76 -8.98
C PHE A 4 14.49 19.94 -7.48
N ARG A 5 13.49 20.78 -7.18
CA ARG A 5 12.77 20.71 -5.92
C ARG A 5 11.93 19.43 -5.93
N TYR A 6 12.60 18.28 -5.82
CA TYR A 6 11.93 17.07 -5.37
C TYR A 6 11.26 17.44 -4.06
N LEU A 7 9.94 17.26 -3.99
CA LEU A 7 9.27 17.15 -2.72
C LEU A 7 10.11 16.17 -1.93
N LYS A 8 10.84 16.69 -0.93
CA LYS A 8 11.61 15.91 0.02
C LYS A 8 10.57 15.22 0.87
N ILE A 9 9.89 14.21 0.30
CA ILE A 9 9.20 13.19 1.07
C ILE A 9 10.33 12.66 1.92
N LYS A 10 10.38 13.09 3.18
CA LYS A 10 11.28 12.50 4.16
C LYS A 10 11.02 11.00 4.04
N TYR A 11 12.04 10.22 3.69
CA TYR A 11 11.95 8.77 3.50
C TYR A 11 11.43 8.02 4.75
N GLU A 12 11.20 8.74 5.84
CA GLU A 12 10.52 8.33 7.06
C GLU A 12 9.03 8.11 6.79
N GLY A 13 8.60 6.85 6.77
CA GLY A 13 7.18 6.47 6.68
C GLY A 13 6.74 5.87 5.34
N LEU A 14 7.66 5.66 4.39
CA LEU A 14 7.35 4.92 3.17
C LEU A 14 7.14 3.43 3.45
N PRO A 15 6.21 2.76 2.73
CA PRO A 15 6.08 1.31 2.79
C PRO A 15 7.39 0.61 2.41
N LYS A 16 7.75 -0.42 3.17
CA LYS A 16 8.99 -1.20 2.99
C LYS A 16 8.70 -2.64 2.59
N ALA A 17 9.61 -3.24 1.86
CA ALA A 17 9.54 -4.66 1.51
C ALA A 17 9.36 -5.53 2.76
N GLY A 18 8.45 -6.52 2.68
CA GLY A 18 8.08 -7.41 3.77
C GLY A 18 7.01 -6.84 4.72
N GLU A 19 6.67 -5.55 4.64
CA GLU A 19 5.57 -5.01 5.44
C GLU A 19 4.22 -5.51 4.93
N ILE A 20 3.29 -5.74 5.86
CA ILE A 20 1.93 -6.20 5.55
C ILE A 20 0.97 -5.03 5.65
N TYR A 21 0.12 -4.88 4.65
CA TYR A 21 -0.92 -3.87 4.60
C TYR A 21 -2.28 -4.53 4.37
N ARG A 22 -3.32 -3.95 4.95
CA ARG A 22 -4.71 -4.33 4.72
C ARG A 22 -5.41 -3.24 3.94
N ASN A 23 -6.12 -3.60 2.87
CA ASN A 23 -6.92 -2.64 2.14
C ASN A 23 -8.27 -2.37 2.84
N PHE A 24 -9.01 -1.36 2.39
CA PHE A 24 -10.33 -1.05 2.93
C PHE A 24 -11.36 -2.18 2.77
N LYS A 25 -11.13 -3.16 1.88
CA LYS A 25 -11.97 -4.36 1.74
C LYS A 25 -11.56 -5.49 2.70
N GLY A 26 -10.59 -5.27 3.58
CA GLY A 26 -10.10 -6.25 4.54
C GLY A 26 -9.03 -7.21 4.00
N ARG A 27 -8.68 -7.14 2.71
CA ARG A 27 -7.68 -8.04 2.10
C ARG A 27 -6.26 -7.66 2.48
N LYS A 28 -5.42 -8.66 2.70
CA LYS A 28 -4.02 -8.46 3.12
C LYS A 28 -3.03 -8.63 1.97
N TYR A 29 -2.03 -7.77 1.96
CA TYR A 29 -0.98 -7.73 0.96
C TYR A 29 0.38 -7.57 1.65
N VAL A 30 1.40 -8.22 1.10
CA VAL A 30 2.80 -7.99 1.47
C VAL A 30 3.46 -7.08 0.44
N ILE A 31 4.23 -6.10 0.90
CA ILE A 31 4.99 -5.23 0.01
C ILE A 31 6.21 -5.98 -0.52
N ASN A 32 6.39 -5.95 -1.84
CA ASN A 32 7.56 -6.48 -2.52
C ASN A 32 8.68 -5.44 -2.58
N GLY A 33 8.32 -4.16 -2.82
CA GLY A 33 9.28 -3.07 -2.87
C GLY A 33 8.73 -1.81 -3.53
N LEU A 34 9.58 -0.78 -3.62
CA LEU A 34 9.32 0.43 -4.37
C LEU A 34 10.17 0.43 -5.64
N THR A 35 9.58 0.89 -6.73
CA THR A 35 10.25 1.04 -8.03
C THR A 35 10.07 2.46 -8.55
N VAL A 36 10.96 2.90 -9.43
CA VAL A 36 10.76 4.15 -10.17
C VAL A 36 9.90 3.82 -11.38
N ASP A 37 8.92 4.66 -11.67
CA ASP A 37 8.12 4.54 -12.89
C ASP A 37 9.03 4.88 -14.09
N ALA A 38 9.38 3.87 -14.88
CA ALA A 38 10.37 3.98 -15.95
C ALA A 38 9.89 4.89 -17.10
N ASP A 39 8.57 5.01 -17.28
CA ASP A 39 7.96 5.84 -18.31
C ASP A 39 7.68 7.27 -17.84
N ASP A 40 7.97 7.58 -16.57
CA ASP A 40 7.75 8.88 -15.99
C ASP A 40 9.04 9.69 -15.90
N ASN A 41 9.17 10.69 -16.77
CA ASN A 41 10.29 11.64 -16.76
C ASN A 41 10.38 12.48 -15.47
N GLN A 42 9.41 12.36 -14.56
CA GLN A 42 9.38 13.03 -13.26
C GLN A 42 9.90 12.11 -12.12
N GLY A 43 10.16 10.83 -12.40
CA GLY A 43 10.70 9.88 -11.43
C GLY A 43 9.71 9.54 -10.31
N ARG A 44 8.40 9.50 -10.59
CA ARG A 44 7.40 9.09 -9.61
C ARG A 44 7.63 7.65 -9.16
N LEU A 45 7.34 7.40 -7.88
CA LEU A 45 7.51 6.08 -7.28
C LEU A 45 6.24 5.23 -7.47
N ARG A 46 6.48 3.95 -7.69
CA ARG A 46 5.48 2.89 -7.67
C ARG A 46 5.75 1.95 -6.52
N ILE A 47 4.72 1.25 -6.10
CA ILE A 47 4.79 0.21 -5.09
C ILE A 47 4.30 -1.10 -5.68
N GLU A 48 5.11 -2.13 -5.47
CA GLU A 48 4.83 -3.50 -5.86
C GLU A 48 4.42 -4.29 -4.61
N TYR A 49 3.32 -5.04 -4.70
CA TYR A 49 2.79 -5.82 -3.58
C TYR A 49 2.07 -7.07 -4.06
N THR A 50 1.97 -8.07 -3.18
CA THR A 50 1.39 -9.38 -3.48
C THR A 50 0.26 -9.71 -2.51
N SER A 51 -0.82 -10.27 -3.04
CA SER A 51 -1.96 -10.74 -2.24
C SER A 51 -1.57 -11.97 -1.40
N LEU A 52 -1.76 -11.89 -0.09
CA LEU A 52 -1.47 -13.01 0.82
C LEU A 52 -2.52 -14.12 0.70
N GLU A 53 -3.79 -13.77 0.50
CA GLU A 53 -4.88 -14.73 0.28
C GLU A 53 -4.62 -15.59 -0.97
N ASP A 54 -4.11 -14.98 -2.05
CA ASP A 54 -3.80 -15.71 -3.27
C ASP A 54 -2.59 -16.62 -3.09
N CYS A 55 -1.56 -16.18 -2.34
CA CYS A 55 -0.43 -17.04 -1.97
C CYS A 55 -0.88 -18.31 -1.24
N GLU A 56 -1.78 -18.17 -0.26
CA GLU A 56 -2.32 -19.29 0.51
C GLU A 56 -3.14 -20.25 -0.36
N LYS A 57 -3.96 -19.70 -1.26
CA LYS A 57 -4.88 -20.49 -2.09
C LYS A 57 -4.19 -21.18 -3.28
N TYR A 58 -3.26 -20.52 -3.94
CA TYR A 58 -2.72 -20.96 -5.23
C TYR A 58 -1.23 -21.33 -5.20
N LYS A 59 -0.58 -21.31 -4.02
CA LYS A 59 0.87 -21.47 -3.85
C LYS A 59 1.71 -20.49 -4.70
N SER A 60 1.06 -19.46 -5.25
CA SER A 60 1.61 -18.39 -6.05
C SER A 60 0.72 -17.16 -5.83
N GLY A 61 1.33 -16.02 -5.54
CA GLY A 61 0.59 -14.80 -5.24
C GLY A 61 0.39 -13.93 -6.47
N THR A 62 -0.82 -13.38 -6.64
CA THR A 62 -1.05 -12.34 -7.65
C THR A 62 -0.27 -11.08 -7.25
N ARG A 63 0.55 -10.59 -8.18
CA ARG A 63 1.35 -9.36 -8.04
C ARG A 63 0.57 -8.15 -8.56
N PHE A 64 0.69 -7.05 -7.85
CA PHE A 64 0.05 -5.79 -8.15
C PHE A 64 1.07 -4.65 -8.11
N SER A 65 0.86 -3.66 -8.98
CA SER A 65 1.62 -2.41 -9.03
C SER A 65 0.67 -1.23 -8.97
N SER A 66 0.98 -0.21 -8.19
CA SER A 66 0.30 1.09 -8.28
C SER A 66 1.25 2.24 -7.99
N SER A 67 0.85 3.47 -8.33
CA SER A 67 1.60 4.64 -7.87
C SER A 67 1.62 4.71 -6.34
N LEU A 68 2.74 5.17 -5.79
CA LEU A 68 2.92 5.29 -4.35
C LEU A 68 1.90 6.25 -3.73
N GLU A 69 1.60 7.36 -4.42
CA GLU A 69 0.58 8.33 -4.04
C GLU A 69 -0.79 7.69 -3.92
N ARG A 70 -1.17 6.85 -4.90
CA ARG A 70 -2.45 6.12 -4.84
C ARG A 70 -2.45 5.11 -3.72
N PHE A 71 -1.33 4.46 -3.42
CA PHE A 71 -1.29 3.46 -2.34
C PHE A 71 -1.43 4.10 -0.96
N CYS A 72 -0.68 5.18 -0.72
CA CYS A 72 -0.69 5.91 0.56
C CYS A 72 -1.91 6.84 0.71
N GLY A 73 -2.59 7.12 -0.40
CA GLY A 73 -3.71 8.03 -0.46
C GLY A 73 -5.03 7.46 0.06
N GLU A 74 -6.04 8.31 -0.09
CA GLU A 74 -7.40 8.03 0.36
C GLU A 74 -8.30 7.65 -0.82
N LYS A 75 -9.46 7.08 -0.48
CA LYS A 75 -10.55 6.79 -1.40
C LYS A 75 -11.86 7.22 -0.77
N ILE A 76 -12.71 7.84 -1.59
CA ILE A 76 -14.12 8.04 -1.29
C ILE A 76 -14.86 6.72 -1.59
N ILE A 77 -15.67 6.27 -0.65
CA ILE A 77 -16.54 5.11 -0.79
C ILE A 77 -17.73 5.49 -1.70
N ASP A 78 -17.87 4.78 -2.81
CA ASP A 78 -18.85 5.12 -3.86
C ASP A 78 -20.26 4.59 -3.52
N GLU A 79 -20.33 3.52 -2.72
CA GLU A 79 -21.55 2.81 -2.34
C GLU A 79 -21.45 2.30 -0.90
N ASP A 80 -22.59 2.27 -0.21
CA ASP A 80 -22.69 1.68 1.13
C ASP A 80 -22.22 0.22 1.11
N ASN A 81 -21.50 -0.17 2.15
CA ASN A 81 -21.14 -1.55 2.41
C ASN A 81 -21.24 -1.84 3.91
N ASN A 82 -20.96 -3.09 4.30
CA ASN A 82 -21.10 -3.53 5.69
C ASN A 82 -20.21 -2.77 6.71
N ILE A 83 -19.25 -1.97 6.25
CA ILE A 83 -18.26 -1.28 7.09
C ILE A 83 -18.33 0.24 6.92
N PHE A 84 -18.58 0.73 5.71
CA PHE A 84 -18.52 2.16 5.36
C PHE A 84 -19.77 2.62 4.62
N LYS A 85 -20.10 3.90 4.78
CA LYS A 85 -21.17 4.57 4.05
C LYS A 85 -20.62 5.27 2.80
N LYS A 86 -21.49 5.46 1.81
CA LYS A 86 -21.22 6.28 0.64
C LYS A 86 -20.81 7.69 1.07
N GLY A 87 -19.69 8.15 0.53
CA GLY A 87 -19.09 9.45 0.86
C GLY A 87 -18.01 9.38 1.94
N ASP A 88 -17.87 8.26 2.65
CA ASP A 88 -16.78 8.10 3.63
C ASP A 88 -15.41 8.19 2.94
N ILE A 89 -14.48 8.88 3.59
CA ILE A 89 -13.09 8.99 3.15
C ILE A 89 -12.25 8.00 3.96
N VAL A 90 -11.66 7.03 3.29
CA VAL A 90 -10.87 5.97 3.93
C VAL A 90 -9.45 5.88 3.35
N LYS A 91 -8.49 5.49 4.18
CA LYS A 91 -7.16 5.10 3.69
C LYS A 91 -7.29 3.85 2.82
N ARG A 92 -6.63 3.85 1.65
CA ARG A 92 -6.69 2.70 0.73
C ARG A 92 -6.02 1.48 1.31
N PHE A 93 -4.89 1.68 1.99
CA PHE A 93 -4.10 0.66 2.66
C PHE A 93 -3.68 1.13 4.06
N ILE A 94 -3.79 0.25 5.04
CA ILE A 94 -3.38 0.51 6.43
C ILE A 94 -2.35 -0.55 6.81
N LYS A 95 -1.21 -0.12 7.34
CA LYS A 95 -0.15 -1.03 7.78
C LYS A 95 -0.69 -1.92 8.90
N VAL A 96 -0.50 -3.22 8.74
CA VAL A 96 -0.79 -4.22 9.77
C VAL A 96 0.50 -4.47 10.53
N TYR A 97 0.54 -4.02 11.77
CA TYR A 97 1.59 -4.48 12.67
C TYR A 97 1.33 -5.96 12.98
N PRO A 98 2.36 -6.83 13.01
CA PRO A 98 2.18 -8.11 13.65
C PRO A 98 1.59 -7.83 15.04
N ILE A 99 0.49 -8.51 15.38
CA ILE A 99 0.07 -8.58 16.76
C ILE A 99 1.31 -9.15 17.45
N THR A 100 2.02 -8.33 18.22
CA THR A 100 2.89 -8.85 19.25
C THR A 100 1.92 -9.56 20.17
N ASP A 101 1.69 -10.85 19.90
CA ASP A 101 1.13 -11.76 20.88
C ASP A 101 1.93 -11.47 22.14
N GLY A 102 1.22 -11.02 23.17
CA GLY A 102 1.84 -10.59 24.40
C GLY A 102 2.81 -11.68 24.84
N ALA A 103 4.10 -11.45 24.65
CA ALA A 103 5.15 -12.20 25.28
C ALA A 103 5.10 -11.86 26.76
N LYS A 104 4.05 -12.35 27.44
CA LYS A 104 4.10 -12.63 28.86
C LYS A 104 4.97 -13.88 28.99
N LYS A 105 6.26 -13.68 29.21
CA LYS A 105 7.03 -14.58 30.05
C LYS A 105 6.98 -14.04 31.46
#